data_AF-D8Q084-F1
#
_entry.id   AF-D8Q084-F1
#
_cell.length_a   1.000
_cell.length_b   1.000
_cell.length_c   1.000
_cell.angle_alpha   90.00
_cell.angle_beta   90.00
_cell.angle_gamma   90.00
#
_symmetry.space_group_name_H-M   'P 1'
#
loop_
_entity.id
_entity.type
_entity.pdbx_description
1 polymer ?
#
loop_
_entity_poly.entity_id
_entity_poly.type
_entity_poly.pdbx_seq_one_letter_code
_entity_poly.pdbx_strand_id
1 'polypeptide(L)'
;MFLCRVPSRAIRLPLTSALQAYRSFSTTHRILYSEPITPFGRRTGAFNHNPGTISVGTLPIISWTSSESQHKLLTGYKRPDTPVKCEAYPWIRERNKRQLAKLPKETWLSVAHSAVLTGNETIANLLVDDVIHHGVQLKTTAASVLSILISAPEKLLFSSPTLLRIAVFFRTYEQFFTDVTQVRMAIHYAATLTRHSPVGPSNSRVRRLRLYMLPVFRYQLNKLPHAPEPPTAQYALPPLAQAAMVVATSCLRWGLDEPGKDILLRLSKANMIPVHVRRRLHDTESFTEMRLVMIATALHWNLRLLAVYIARDILSRNVPAASLDSVVAACMEILRTLLEHPNDLSLRSCSYMIRRAHPLGAIPVKYITDFYRAAIARNLGEAVQLVYAWSREPEVMHACHYPPPPPELAVFLLNRLERHNAQAYLHRTLIQDFADEDQILPRSHRVAIITTAADKGYAMAARRMWERHADGEDKEVVVGNGALMMKMVSLFYDLTNRAKHVLDYRYKDPILRNKALLNDNVMVQRATDLENFTNRIIDEYIAAHSPLSEAHHYVLTTLARAYMVVGRFVDGFGALRQLVDRQEVLDMTDVNVALSGLAEQHPSMAAGILKRMRTRSIYPDETMLGTIL
;
A
#
# COMPACT_ATOMS: atom_id res chain seq x y z
N MET A 1 -34.10 18.38 -6.09
CA MET A 1 -33.66 19.66 -6.67
C MET A 1 -32.87 19.32 -7.93
N PHE A 2 -33.53 19.38 -9.09
CA PHE A 2 -33.02 18.91 -10.37
C PHE A 2 -32.09 19.96 -11.01
N LEU A 3 -30.93 19.52 -11.51
CA LEU A 3 -30.03 20.34 -12.34
C LEU A 3 -30.14 19.88 -13.79
N CYS A 4 -30.64 20.76 -14.66
CA CYS A 4 -30.57 20.61 -16.11
C CYS A 4 -29.11 20.72 -16.58
N ARG A 5 -28.65 19.71 -17.33
CA ARG A 5 -27.45 19.79 -18.18
C ARG A 5 -27.80 20.60 -19.43
N VAL A 6 -27.06 21.66 -19.71
CA VAL A 6 -27.04 22.29 -21.03
C VAL A 6 -25.97 21.58 -21.87
N PRO A 7 -26.29 21.01 -23.06
CA PRO A 7 -25.29 20.41 -23.92
C PRO A 7 -24.57 21.50 -24.74
N SER A 8 -23.25 21.56 -24.66
CA SER A 8 -22.42 22.32 -25.60
C SER A 8 -22.45 21.64 -26.97
N ARG A 9 -22.75 22.40 -28.03
CA ARG A 9 -22.75 21.96 -29.42
C ARG A 9 -21.39 21.37 -29.81
N ALA A 10 -21.40 20.14 -30.32
CA ALA A 10 -20.23 19.50 -30.90
C ALA A 10 -19.93 20.11 -32.28
N ILE A 11 -18.73 20.66 -32.43
CA ILE A 11 -18.14 20.96 -33.74
C ILE A 11 -17.62 19.62 -34.30
N ARG A 12 -18.17 19.18 -35.43
CA ARG A 12 -17.63 18.03 -36.19
C ARG A 12 -16.52 18.53 -37.09
N LEU A 13 -15.30 18.01 -36.92
CA LEU A 13 -14.23 18.09 -37.92
C LEU A 13 -13.98 16.69 -38.52
N PRO A 14 -13.68 16.58 -39.83
CA PRO A 14 -13.45 15.30 -40.49
C PRO A 14 -12.07 14.73 -40.17
N LEU A 15 -12.00 13.41 -40.02
CA LEU A 15 -10.75 12.65 -39.80
C LEU A 15 -9.96 12.50 -41.11
N THR A 16 -8.71 12.95 -41.10
CA THR A 16 -7.62 12.30 -41.86
C THR A 16 -6.26 12.46 -41.12
N SER A 17 -5.61 11.30 -40.92
CA SER A 17 -4.18 11.02 -40.69
C SER A 17 -3.37 11.80 -39.62
N ALA A 18 -3.07 11.05 -38.55
CA ALA A 18 -1.78 10.88 -37.86
C ALA A 18 -0.86 12.09 -37.61
N LEU A 19 -0.71 12.45 -36.31
CA LEU A 19 0.58 12.65 -35.64
C LEU A 19 0.39 12.63 -34.11
N GLN A 20 1.43 12.20 -33.40
CA GLN A 20 1.57 12.17 -31.94
C GLN A 20 1.53 13.58 -31.32
N ALA A 21 1.28 13.61 -30.00
CA ALA A 21 1.33 14.73 -29.05
C ALA A 21 -0.03 15.30 -28.62
N TYR A 22 -0.08 15.75 -27.35
CA TYR A 22 -1.23 16.24 -26.57
C TYR A 22 -2.05 15.22 -25.77
N ARG A 23 -1.59 14.96 -24.53
CA ARG A 23 -2.44 14.65 -23.38
C ARG A 23 -2.12 15.60 -22.23
N SER A 24 -2.75 16.78 -22.22
CA SER A 24 -2.90 17.59 -21.00
C SER A 24 -4.02 18.63 -21.12
N PHE A 25 -5.24 18.27 -21.48
CA PHE A 25 -6.40 19.17 -21.30
C PHE A 25 -7.69 18.37 -21.12
N SER A 26 -7.89 17.80 -19.94
CA SER A 26 -9.23 17.36 -19.47
C SER A 26 -9.26 17.00 -17.99
N THR A 27 -8.93 17.94 -17.09
CA THR A 27 -9.27 17.77 -15.66
C THR A 27 -9.50 19.11 -14.97
N THR A 28 -10.48 19.91 -15.42
CA THR A 28 -10.77 21.17 -14.73
C THR A 28 -12.25 21.57 -14.77
N HIS A 29 -13.14 20.68 -14.33
CA HIS A 29 -14.51 21.06 -13.95
C HIS A 29 -14.92 20.36 -12.66
N ARG A 30 -14.42 20.86 -11.51
CA ARG A 30 -15.05 20.75 -10.18
C ARG A 30 -14.17 21.37 -9.09
N ILE A 31 -14.13 22.70 -9.00
CA ILE A 31 -13.74 23.37 -7.75
C ILE A 31 -14.53 24.66 -7.63
N LEU A 32 -15.77 24.57 -7.15
CA LEU A 32 -16.39 25.58 -6.31
C LEU A 32 -17.32 24.83 -5.33
N TYR A 33 -17.12 25.07 -4.04
CA TYR A 33 -17.85 24.59 -2.85
C TYR A 33 -17.55 23.18 -2.33
N SER A 34 -16.84 23.14 -1.19
CA SER A 34 -16.93 22.05 -0.20
C SER A 34 -16.81 22.67 1.20
N GLU A 35 -17.93 23.11 1.75
CA GLU A 35 -18.17 23.22 3.19
C GLU A 35 -19.16 22.10 3.60
N PRO A 36 -19.20 21.71 4.89
CA PRO A 36 -19.51 20.35 5.27
C PRO A 36 -20.99 20.02 5.10
N ILE A 37 -21.26 18.90 4.43
CA ILE A 37 -22.58 18.28 4.40
C ILE A 37 -22.85 17.72 5.80
N THR A 38 -23.82 18.29 6.52
CA THR A 38 -24.47 17.65 7.67
C THR A 38 -25.10 16.32 7.24
N PRO A 39 -24.94 15.21 7.99
CA PRO A 39 -25.44 13.92 7.56
C PRO A 39 -26.93 13.80 7.89
N PHE A 40 -27.78 13.87 6.87
CA PHE A 40 -29.15 13.39 6.96
C PHE A 40 -29.24 11.94 6.48
N GLY A 41 -29.83 11.10 7.33
CA GLY A 41 -30.68 10.00 6.89
C GLY A 41 -30.01 8.64 6.71
N ARG A 42 -30.01 7.85 7.79
CA ARG A 42 -29.95 6.38 7.75
C ARG A 42 -30.83 5.81 6.63
N ARG A 43 -30.24 5.03 5.74
CA ARG A 43 -30.84 3.79 5.25
C ARG A 43 -29.81 2.67 5.31
N THR A 44 -30.05 1.78 6.25
CA THR A 44 -29.40 0.47 6.37
C THR A 44 -29.68 -0.35 5.12
N GLY A 45 -28.65 -0.60 4.33
CA GLY A 45 -28.68 -1.50 3.19
C GLY A 45 -27.28 -2.01 2.95
N ALA A 46 -27.02 -3.25 3.41
CA ALA A 46 -25.78 -3.96 3.23
C ALA A 46 -25.39 -4.01 1.74
N PHE A 47 -24.13 -3.68 1.43
CA PHE A 47 -23.25 -4.22 0.38
C PHE A 47 -22.11 -3.23 0.12
N ASN A 48 -21.14 -3.17 1.05
CA ASN A 48 -19.82 -2.57 0.76
C ASN A 48 -18.85 -3.70 0.38
N HIS A 49 -18.77 -3.99 -0.92
CA HIS A 49 -17.58 -4.63 -1.46
C HIS A 49 -16.47 -3.59 -1.45
N ASN A 50 -15.60 -3.67 -0.44
CA ASN A 50 -14.44 -2.80 -0.29
C ASN A 50 -13.35 -3.31 -1.27
N PRO A 51 -13.09 -2.63 -2.41
CA PRO A 51 -12.23 -3.16 -3.47
C PRO A 51 -10.73 -3.11 -3.12
N GLY A 52 -10.38 -2.79 -1.87
CA GLY A 52 -9.00 -2.72 -1.36
C GLY A 52 -8.61 -3.83 -0.37
N THR A 53 -9.40 -4.90 -0.24
CA THR A 53 -8.98 -6.05 0.58
C THR A 53 -7.91 -6.86 -0.14
N ILE A 54 -6.66 -6.35 -0.15
CA ILE A 54 -5.49 -7.20 -0.30
C ILE A 54 -5.67 -8.29 0.75
N SER A 55 -5.87 -9.53 0.31
CA SER A 55 -6.03 -10.67 1.20
C SER A 55 -4.71 -10.87 1.94
N VAL A 56 -4.60 -10.24 3.12
CA VAL A 56 -3.58 -10.56 4.13
C VAL A 56 -3.63 -12.05 4.51
N GLY A 57 -4.66 -12.81 4.07
CA GLY A 57 -4.77 -14.26 4.21
C GLY A 57 -3.77 -15.08 3.41
N THR A 58 -2.95 -14.51 2.53
CA THR A 58 -1.91 -15.26 1.78
C THR A 58 -0.49 -15.02 2.28
N LEU A 59 -0.30 -14.18 3.31
CA LEU A 59 1.02 -13.93 3.87
C LEU A 59 1.60 -15.25 4.44
N PRO A 60 2.84 -15.64 4.08
CA PRO A 60 3.48 -16.80 4.69
C PRO A 60 3.77 -16.47 6.15
N ILE A 61 2.83 -16.82 7.03
CA ILE A 61 2.85 -16.51 8.46
C ILE A 61 4.02 -17.19 9.18
N ILE A 62 4.62 -18.22 8.56
CA ILE A 62 5.76 -18.96 9.09
C ILE A 62 6.75 -19.16 7.94
N SER A 63 8.00 -18.73 8.14
CA SER A 63 9.11 -19.20 7.31
C SER A 63 9.37 -20.65 7.72
N TRP A 64 8.73 -21.60 7.04
CA TRP A 64 8.89 -23.04 7.27
C TRP A 64 10.28 -23.56 6.85
N THR A 65 11.23 -22.66 6.57
CA THR A 65 12.57 -22.99 6.13
C THR A 65 13.26 -23.81 7.22
N SER A 66 13.26 -25.13 7.06
CA SER A 66 14.40 -25.92 7.50
C SER A 66 15.62 -25.26 6.86
N SER A 67 16.68 -24.98 7.63
CA SER A 67 17.92 -24.49 7.04
C SER A 67 18.24 -25.36 5.82
N GLU A 68 18.66 -24.75 4.71
CA GLU A 68 18.90 -25.44 3.43
C GLU A 68 19.82 -26.68 3.60
N SER A 69 20.65 -26.64 4.65
CA SER A 69 21.46 -27.75 5.17
C SER A 69 20.67 -28.99 5.63
N GLN A 70 19.52 -28.85 6.30
CA GLN A 70 18.70 -29.99 6.73
C GLN A 70 18.03 -30.71 5.56
N HIS A 71 17.58 -29.99 4.53
CA HIS A 71 16.96 -30.63 3.37
C HIS A 71 17.99 -31.46 2.57
N LYS A 72 19.23 -30.98 2.43
CA LYS A 72 20.33 -31.72 1.78
C LYS A 72 20.79 -32.93 2.61
N LEU A 73 20.84 -32.80 3.94
CA LEU A 73 21.23 -33.89 4.84
C LEU A 73 20.17 -34.99 4.95
N LEU A 74 18.88 -34.66 4.85
CA LEU A 74 17.79 -35.62 5.08
C LEU A 74 17.34 -36.40 3.85
N THR A 75 17.61 -35.93 2.62
CA THR A 75 17.11 -36.64 1.43
C THR A 75 18.14 -37.52 0.75
N GLY A 76 19.45 -37.31 0.96
CA GLY A 76 20.52 -38.08 0.31
C GLY A 76 20.41 -38.14 -1.22
N TYR A 77 19.56 -37.29 -1.82
CA TYR A 77 19.07 -37.46 -3.18
C TYR A 77 20.00 -36.73 -4.13
N LYS A 78 20.77 -37.49 -4.91
CA LYS A 78 21.48 -36.94 -6.07
C LYS A 78 20.43 -36.51 -7.09
N ARG A 79 20.44 -35.21 -7.41
CA ARG A 79 19.57 -34.62 -8.42
C ARG A 79 19.75 -35.40 -9.74
N PRO A 80 18.68 -35.91 -10.37
CA PRO A 80 18.82 -36.59 -11.66
C PRO A 80 19.34 -35.60 -12.70
N ASP A 81 20.27 -36.06 -13.54
CA ASP A 81 20.97 -35.23 -14.54
C ASP A 81 20.02 -34.69 -15.63
N THR A 82 18.84 -35.31 -15.80
CA THR A 82 17.77 -34.83 -16.67
C THR A 82 16.42 -34.83 -15.92
N PRO A 83 15.87 -33.67 -15.52
CA PRO A 83 14.56 -33.62 -14.91
C PRO A 83 13.51 -34.02 -15.95
N VAL A 84 12.78 -35.11 -15.70
CA VAL A 84 11.57 -35.40 -16.46
C VAL A 84 10.63 -34.21 -16.30
N LYS A 85 10.27 -33.58 -17.43
CA LYS A 85 9.34 -32.45 -17.42
C LYS A 85 8.01 -32.94 -16.83
N CYS A 86 7.63 -32.39 -15.69
CA CYS A 86 6.37 -32.70 -15.01
C CYS A 86 5.15 -32.50 -15.93
N GLU A 87 5.29 -31.66 -16.96
CA GLU A 87 4.30 -31.38 -18.02
C GLU A 87 3.84 -32.63 -18.80
N ALA A 88 4.63 -33.70 -18.88
CA ALA A 88 4.22 -34.93 -19.55
C ALA A 88 3.20 -35.76 -18.74
N TYR A 89 3.13 -35.56 -17.41
CA TYR A 89 2.32 -36.40 -16.53
C TYR A 89 0.80 -36.28 -16.80
N PRO A 90 0.21 -35.06 -16.94
CA PRO A 90 -1.20 -34.93 -17.31
C PRO A 90 -1.57 -35.68 -18.60
N TRP A 91 -0.70 -35.64 -19.62
CA TRP A 91 -0.94 -36.33 -20.89
C TRP A 91 -0.92 -37.86 -20.74
N ILE A 92 0.03 -38.41 -19.98
CA ILE A 92 0.07 -39.85 -19.68
C ILE A 92 -1.21 -40.28 -18.93
N ARG A 93 -1.64 -39.46 -17.97
CA ARG A 93 -2.86 -39.68 -17.18
C ARG A 93 -4.14 -39.66 -18.04
N GLU A 94 -4.24 -38.75 -18.99
CA GLU A 94 -5.37 -38.65 -19.92
C GLU A 94 -5.43 -39.84 -20.87
N ARG A 95 -4.28 -40.26 -21.42
CA ARG A 95 -4.22 -41.36 -22.38
C ARG A 95 -4.65 -42.70 -21.77
N ASN A 96 -4.18 -43.03 -20.57
CA ASN A 96 -4.59 -44.27 -19.91
C ASN A 96 -4.34 -44.28 -18.39
N LYS A 97 -5.35 -43.93 -17.58
CA LYS A 97 -5.27 -43.99 -16.11
C LYS A 97 -4.88 -45.36 -15.56
N ARG A 98 -5.28 -46.47 -16.20
CA ARG A 98 -4.96 -47.82 -15.72
C ARG A 98 -3.47 -48.17 -15.88
N GLN A 99 -2.79 -47.53 -16.84
CA GLN A 99 -1.36 -47.75 -17.04
C GLN A 99 -0.49 -47.03 -15.99
N LEU A 100 -1.03 -46.04 -15.26
CA LEU A 100 -0.29 -45.32 -14.23
C LEU A 100 0.25 -46.26 -13.13
N ALA A 101 -0.52 -47.26 -12.74
CA ALA A 101 -0.10 -48.27 -11.77
C ALA A 101 1.12 -49.10 -12.22
N LYS A 102 1.40 -49.15 -13.53
CA LYS A 102 2.52 -49.89 -14.12
C LYS A 102 3.76 -49.03 -14.34
N LEU A 103 3.70 -47.73 -14.07
CA LEU A 103 4.86 -46.84 -14.25
C LEU A 103 5.99 -47.24 -13.29
N PRO A 104 7.26 -47.16 -13.72
CA PRO A 104 8.41 -47.37 -12.85
C PRO A 104 8.36 -46.45 -11.63
N LYS A 105 8.88 -46.93 -10.49
CA LYS A 105 8.97 -46.17 -9.24
C LYS A 105 9.71 -44.86 -9.44
N GLU A 106 10.78 -44.88 -10.23
CA GLU A 106 11.64 -43.75 -10.54
C GLU A 106 10.86 -42.63 -11.24
N THR A 107 9.93 -42.98 -12.12
CA THR A 107 9.05 -42.03 -12.81
C THR A 107 8.16 -41.30 -11.81
N TRP A 108 7.50 -42.02 -10.91
CA TRP A 108 6.66 -41.43 -9.87
C TRP A 108 7.44 -40.46 -8.97
N LEU A 109 8.63 -40.87 -8.51
CA LEU A 109 9.48 -40.03 -7.67
C LEU A 109 9.99 -38.80 -8.41
N SER A 110 10.41 -38.95 -9.67
CA SER A 110 10.88 -37.86 -10.52
C SER A 110 9.80 -36.80 -10.74
N VAL A 111 8.57 -37.22 -11.07
CA VAL A 111 7.44 -36.28 -11.25
C VAL A 111 7.10 -35.59 -9.93
N ALA A 112 7.14 -36.29 -8.79
CA ALA A 112 6.89 -35.69 -7.48
C ALA A 112 7.96 -34.63 -7.11
N HIS A 113 9.24 -34.95 -7.30
CA HIS A 113 10.33 -33.99 -7.09
C HIS A 113 10.23 -32.78 -8.03
N SER A 114 9.87 -33.02 -9.29
CA SER A 114 9.67 -31.97 -10.29
C SER A 114 8.49 -31.06 -9.91
N ALA A 115 7.38 -31.62 -9.43
CA ALA A 115 6.23 -30.85 -8.92
C ALA A 115 6.61 -29.99 -7.70
N VAL A 116 7.37 -30.55 -6.74
CA VAL A 116 7.88 -29.79 -5.58
C VAL A 116 8.82 -28.67 -6.02
N LEU A 117 9.76 -28.96 -6.93
CA LEU A 117 10.75 -27.99 -7.39
C LEU A 117 10.10 -26.82 -8.13
N THR A 118 9.09 -27.10 -8.95
CA THR A 118 8.36 -26.11 -9.75
C THR A 118 7.21 -25.43 -8.99
N GLY A 119 6.83 -25.94 -7.81
CA GLY A 119 5.65 -25.45 -7.08
C GLY A 119 4.33 -25.70 -7.81
N ASN A 120 4.26 -26.69 -8.70
CA ASN A 120 3.06 -26.97 -9.50
C ASN A 120 2.00 -27.72 -8.67
N GLU A 121 1.16 -26.96 -7.96
CA GLU A 121 0.08 -27.49 -7.11
C GLU A 121 -0.91 -28.38 -7.88
N THR A 122 -1.18 -28.07 -9.15
CA THR A 122 -2.09 -28.87 -9.99
C THR A 122 -1.57 -30.28 -10.18
N ILE A 123 -0.33 -30.43 -10.65
CA ILE A 123 0.30 -31.75 -10.84
C ILE A 123 0.43 -32.48 -9.51
N ALA A 124 0.81 -31.77 -8.44
CA ALA A 124 0.92 -32.36 -7.11
C ALA A 124 -0.42 -32.95 -6.62
N ASN A 125 -1.55 -32.25 -6.83
CA ASN A 125 -2.87 -32.78 -6.47
C ASN A 125 -3.24 -34.00 -7.32
N LEU A 126 -2.94 -34.00 -8.63
CA LEU A 126 -3.16 -35.16 -9.50
C LEU A 126 -2.37 -36.38 -9.03
N LEU A 127 -1.10 -36.18 -8.66
CA LEU A 127 -0.26 -37.23 -8.09
C LEU A 127 -0.86 -37.79 -6.81
N VAL A 128 -1.33 -36.95 -5.88
CA VAL A 128 -1.98 -37.41 -4.64
C VAL A 128 -3.21 -38.27 -4.95
N ASP A 129 -4.05 -37.85 -5.89
CA ASP A 129 -5.24 -38.59 -6.29
C ASP A 129 -4.91 -39.96 -6.85
N ASP A 130 -3.99 -40.01 -7.81
CA ASP A 130 -3.65 -41.24 -8.52
C ASP A 130 -2.87 -42.20 -7.60
N VAL A 131 -1.96 -41.68 -6.75
CA VAL A 131 -1.20 -42.48 -5.78
C VAL A 131 -2.10 -43.09 -4.72
N ILE A 132 -3.06 -42.33 -4.18
CA ILE A 132 -4.03 -42.86 -3.21
C ILE A 132 -4.94 -43.90 -3.88
N HIS A 133 -5.39 -43.64 -5.12
CA HIS A 133 -6.24 -44.58 -5.86
C HIS A 133 -5.53 -45.91 -6.14
N HIS A 134 -4.25 -45.87 -6.51
CA HIS A 134 -3.43 -47.05 -6.81
C HIS A 134 -2.62 -47.58 -5.61
N GLY A 135 -2.90 -47.11 -4.39
CA GLY A 135 -2.06 -47.33 -3.20
C GLY A 135 -1.69 -48.80 -2.94
N VAL A 136 -2.65 -49.72 -3.12
CA VAL A 136 -2.44 -51.16 -2.93
C VAL A 136 -1.38 -51.72 -3.91
N GLN A 137 -1.39 -51.23 -5.15
CA GLN A 137 -0.48 -51.67 -6.21
C GLN A 137 0.91 -51.02 -6.07
N LEU A 138 0.95 -49.75 -5.66
CA LEU A 138 2.18 -48.97 -5.57
C LEU A 138 2.97 -49.19 -4.26
N LYS A 139 2.34 -49.71 -3.19
CA LYS A 139 2.98 -50.06 -1.91
C LYS A 139 3.91 -48.94 -1.39
N THR A 140 5.21 -49.22 -1.25
CA THR A 140 6.25 -48.29 -0.77
C THR A 140 6.44 -47.07 -1.66
N THR A 141 6.17 -47.18 -2.96
CA THR A 141 6.26 -46.07 -3.91
C THR A 141 5.24 -45.00 -3.58
N ALA A 142 4.00 -45.40 -3.23
CA ALA A 142 2.96 -44.46 -2.84
C ALA A 142 3.36 -43.64 -1.60
N ALA A 143 3.84 -44.31 -0.56
CA ALA A 143 4.33 -43.65 0.65
C ALA A 143 5.49 -42.68 0.36
N SER A 144 6.44 -43.08 -0.49
CA SER A 144 7.59 -42.25 -0.85
C SER A 144 7.18 -40.98 -1.60
N VAL A 145 6.28 -41.12 -2.59
CA VAL A 145 5.74 -39.98 -3.34
C VAL A 145 5.00 -39.02 -2.42
N LEU A 146 4.08 -39.53 -1.59
CA LEU A 146 3.32 -38.70 -0.66
C LEU A 146 4.22 -38.00 0.36
N SER A 147 5.27 -38.69 0.85
CA SER A 147 6.26 -38.10 1.74
C SER A 147 7.02 -36.95 1.06
N ILE A 148 7.47 -37.12 -0.19
CA ILE A 148 8.12 -36.05 -0.98
C ILE A 148 7.19 -34.83 -1.10
N LEU A 149 5.94 -35.07 -1.49
CA LEU A 149 4.96 -34.01 -1.72
C LEU A 149 4.65 -33.20 -0.45
N ILE A 150 4.55 -33.84 0.72
CA ILE A 150 4.29 -33.12 1.98
C ILE A 150 5.54 -32.47 2.60
N SER A 151 6.75 -32.78 2.10
CA SER A 151 8.02 -32.32 2.69
C SER A 151 8.34 -30.85 2.45
N ALA A 152 7.68 -30.19 1.48
CA ALA A 152 7.99 -28.82 1.07
C ALA A 152 6.73 -27.92 1.12
N PRO A 153 6.16 -27.68 2.32
CA PRO A 153 4.97 -26.83 2.50
C PRO A 153 5.16 -25.38 2.05
N GLU A 154 6.39 -24.93 1.85
CA GLU A 154 6.71 -23.61 1.31
C GLU A 154 6.56 -23.52 -0.22
N LYS A 155 6.62 -24.67 -0.93
CA LYS A 155 6.52 -24.74 -2.40
C LYS A 155 5.18 -25.29 -2.87
N LEU A 156 4.63 -26.25 -2.15
CA LEU A 156 3.35 -26.88 -2.45
C LEU A 156 2.46 -26.75 -1.22
N LEU A 157 1.28 -26.15 -1.39
CA LEU A 157 0.29 -26.07 -0.32
C LEU A 157 -0.96 -26.81 -0.72
N PHE A 158 -1.13 -27.99 -0.13
CA PHE A 158 -2.31 -28.80 -0.37
C PHE A 158 -3.54 -28.24 0.34
N SER A 159 -4.70 -28.47 -0.27
CA SER A 159 -5.98 -28.21 0.40
C SER A 159 -6.12 -29.09 1.65
N SER A 160 -6.82 -28.60 2.67
CA SER A 160 -7.07 -29.38 3.89
C SER A 160 -7.74 -30.75 3.60
N PRO A 161 -8.72 -30.87 2.68
CA PRO A 161 -9.24 -32.17 2.27
C PRO A 161 -8.20 -33.12 1.67
N THR A 162 -7.28 -32.60 0.84
CA THR A 162 -6.19 -33.38 0.24
C THR A 162 -5.29 -33.95 1.33
N LEU A 163 -4.82 -33.11 2.27
CA LEU A 163 -3.95 -33.56 3.37
C LEU A 163 -4.61 -34.59 4.28
N LEU A 164 -5.91 -34.43 4.56
CA LEU A 164 -6.65 -35.41 5.34
C LEU A 164 -6.74 -36.76 4.63
N ARG A 165 -6.82 -36.79 3.29
CA ARG A 165 -6.74 -38.05 2.52
C ARG A 165 -5.36 -38.70 2.60
N ILE A 166 -4.30 -37.89 2.53
CA ILE A 166 -2.93 -38.38 2.71
C ILE A 166 -2.73 -38.93 4.14
N ALA A 167 -3.26 -38.25 5.15
CA ALA A 167 -3.20 -38.72 6.54
C ALA A 167 -3.99 -40.03 6.75
N VAL A 168 -5.16 -40.16 6.12
CA VAL A 168 -5.92 -41.43 6.11
C VAL A 168 -5.09 -42.53 5.46
N PHE A 169 -4.46 -42.27 4.31
CA PHE A 169 -3.59 -43.25 3.65
C PHE A 169 -2.48 -43.74 4.58
N PHE A 170 -1.72 -42.84 5.20
CA PHE A 170 -0.63 -43.25 6.11
C PHE A 170 -1.13 -43.99 7.34
N ARG A 171 -2.32 -43.65 7.85
CA ARG A 171 -2.93 -44.38 8.97
C ARG A 171 -3.40 -45.78 8.56
N THR A 172 -3.95 -45.95 7.36
CA THR A 172 -4.35 -47.28 6.85
C THR A 172 -3.12 -48.17 6.64
N TYR A 173 -1.97 -47.59 6.29
CA TYR A 173 -0.70 -48.30 6.10
C TYR A 173 0.34 -47.87 7.14
N GLU A 174 0.07 -48.13 8.42
CA GLU A 174 0.85 -47.64 9.58
C GLU A 174 2.37 -47.87 9.46
N GLN A 175 2.78 -48.97 8.81
CA GLN A 175 4.18 -49.29 8.52
C GLN A 175 4.94 -48.19 7.77
N PHE A 176 4.25 -47.29 7.07
CA PHE A 176 4.84 -46.16 6.35
C PHE A 176 4.73 -44.83 7.10
N PHE A 177 4.03 -44.80 8.24
CA PHE A 177 3.78 -43.57 9.00
C PHE A 177 4.88 -43.29 10.02
N THR A 178 6.11 -43.17 9.52
CA THR A 178 7.30 -42.87 10.32
C THR A 178 7.18 -41.52 11.04
N ASP A 179 7.96 -41.33 12.11
CA ASP A 179 7.99 -40.06 12.87
C ASP A 179 8.27 -38.85 11.96
N VAL A 180 9.19 -39.00 11.00
CA VAL A 180 9.52 -37.93 10.04
C VAL A 180 8.31 -37.56 9.17
N THR A 181 7.58 -38.56 8.67
CA THR A 181 6.38 -38.34 7.84
C THR A 181 5.26 -37.71 8.67
N GLN A 182 5.08 -38.15 9.91
CA GLN A 182 4.14 -37.56 10.86
C GLN A 182 4.40 -36.08 11.11
N VAL A 183 5.66 -35.72 11.40
CA VAL A 183 6.07 -34.33 11.62
C VAL A 183 5.85 -33.47 10.37
N ARG A 184 6.25 -33.96 9.19
CA ARG A 184 6.03 -33.25 7.91
C ARG A 184 4.55 -33.04 7.63
N MET A 185 3.72 -34.06 7.87
CA MET A 185 2.27 -33.95 7.72
C MET A 185 1.67 -32.90 8.65
N ALA A 186 2.09 -32.91 9.93
CA ALA A 186 1.63 -31.96 10.94
C ALA A 186 1.99 -30.50 10.54
N ILE A 187 3.23 -30.28 10.12
CA ILE A 187 3.72 -28.98 9.64
C ILE A 187 2.93 -28.53 8.41
N HIS A 188 2.79 -29.38 7.40
CA HIS A 188 2.08 -29.04 6.17
C HIS A 188 0.60 -28.72 6.44
N TYR A 189 -0.04 -29.51 7.30
CA TYR A 189 -1.42 -29.23 7.71
C TYR A 189 -1.56 -27.88 8.39
N ALA A 190 -0.66 -27.54 9.32
CA ALA A 190 -0.65 -26.23 9.95
C ALA A 190 -0.45 -25.11 8.92
N ALA A 191 0.48 -25.26 7.97
CA ALA A 191 0.69 -24.30 6.90
C ALA A 191 -0.60 -24.04 6.10
N THR A 192 -1.34 -25.09 5.74
CA THR A 192 -2.64 -24.95 5.06
C THR A 192 -3.69 -24.19 5.89
N LEU A 193 -3.71 -24.37 7.21
CA LEU A 193 -4.63 -23.65 8.10
C LEU A 193 -4.34 -22.14 8.18
N THR A 194 -3.11 -21.71 7.88
CA THR A 194 -2.79 -20.29 7.86
C THR A 194 -3.40 -19.55 6.67
N ARG A 195 -3.61 -20.24 5.54
CA ARG A 195 -4.21 -19.68 4.30
C ARG A 195 -5.74 -19.63 4.30
N HIS A 196 -6.38 -20.49 5.09
CA HIS A 196 -7.83 -20.60 5.05
C HIS A 196 -8.53 -19.41 5.72
N SER A 197 -9.56 -18.91 5.02
CA SER A 197 -10.46 -17.84 5.49
C SER A 197 -11.03 -18.18 6.88
N PRO A 198 -11.32 -17.18 7.73
CA PRO A 198 -11.91 -17.37 9.05
C PRO A 198 -13.28 -18.08 9.07
N VAL A 199 -13.89 -18.36 7.92
CA VAL A 199 -15.15 -19.13 7.83
C VAL A 199 -14.98 -20.49 8.51
N GLY A 200 -15.93 -20.82 9.40
CA GLY A 200 -15.92 -22.05 10.17
C GLY A 200 -15.79 -23.29 9.29
N PRO A 201 -15.03 -24.30 9.72
CA PRO A 201 -14.88 -25.54 8.97
C PRO A 201 -16.21 -26.29 8.93
N SER A 202 -16.41 -27.08 7.88
CA SER A 202 -17.51 -28.06 7.88
C SER A 202 -17.33 -29.03 9.06
N ASN A 203 -18.45 -29.51 9.62
CA ASN A 203 -18.44 -30.56 10.66
C ASN A 203 -17.61 -31.79 10.25
N SER A 204 -17.62 -32.13 8.95
CA SER A 204 -16.80 -33.20 8.39
C SER A 204 -15.29 -32.93 8.50
N ARG A 205 -14.84 -31.68 8.32
CA ARG A 205 -13.43 -31.31 8.47
C ARG A 205 -12.99 -31.37 9.93
N VAL A 206 -13.81 -30.86 10.85
CA VAL A 206 -13.56 -30.94 12.30
C VAL A 206 -13.42 -32.39 12.75
N ARG A 207 -14.36 -33.26 12.33
CA ARG A 207 -14.32 -34.69 12.64
C ARG A 207 -13.04 -35.35 12.13
N ARG A 208 -12.62 -35.04 10.90
CA ARG A 208 -11.39 -35.60 10.33
C ARG A 208 -10.11 -35.06 11.00
N LEU A 209 -10.05 -33.77 11.36
CA LEU A 209 -8.95 -33.23 12.17
C LEU A 209 -8.81 -34.02 13.49
N ARG A 210 -9.94 -34.20 14.21
CA ARG A 210 -9.97 -34.95 15.47
C ARG A 210 -9.49 -36.39 15.31
N LEU A 211 -9.94 -37.06 14.25
CA LEU A 211 -9.61 -38.47 14.02
C LEU A 211 -8.17 -38.69 13.55
N TYR A 212 -7.64 -37.85 12.66
CA TYR A 212 -6.41 -38.17 11.94
C TYR A 212 -5.21 -37.30 12.31
N MET A 213 -5.41 -36.01 12.57
CA MET A 213 -4.30 -35.08 12.77
C MET A 213 -4.00 -34.83 14.26
N LEU A 214 -5.01 -34.70 15.12
CA LEU A 214 -4.77 -34.51 16.57
C LEU A 214 -3.95 -35.64 17.21
N PRO A 215 -4.19 -36.94 16.92
CA PRO A 215 -3.36 -38.02 17.47
C PRO A 215 -1.89 -37.89 17.08
N VAL A 216 -1.62 -37.45 15.85
CA VAL A 216 -0.26 -37.21 15.34
C VAL A 216 0.43 -36.11 16.13
N PHE A 217 -0.25 -34.97 16.34
CA PHE A 217 0.26 -33.90 17.19
C PHE A 217 0.52 -34.38 18.62
N ARG A 218 -0.44 -35.08 19.24
CA ARG A 218 -0.28 -35.59 20.61
C ARG A 218 0.94 -36.49 20.76
N TYR A 219 1.12 -37.43 19.84
CA TYR A 219 2.23 -38.37 19.87
C TYR A 219 3.57 -37.66 19.64
N GLN A 220 3.66 -36.82 18.62
CA GLN A 220 4.91 -36.14 18.28
C GLN A 220 5.30 -35.05 19.31
N LEU A 221 4.35 -34.34 19.90
CA LEU A 221 4.63 -33.36 20.95
C LEU A 221 5.19 -34.00 22.23
N ASN A 222 4.79 -35.23 22.57
CA ASN A 222 5.35 -35.94 23.73
C ASN A 222 6.82 -36.38 23.52
N LYS A 223 7.27 -36.42 22.26
CA LYS A 223 8.64 -36.77 21.88
C LYS A 223 9.56 -35.56 21.73
N LEU A 224 9.03 -34.33 21.81
CA LEU A 224 9.84 -33.15 21.68
C LEU A 224 10.84 -33.04 22.85
N PRO A 225 12.11 -32.72 22.60
CA PRO A 225 13.05 -32.44 23.66
C PRO A 225 12.61 -31.19 24.42
N HIS A 226 12.89 -31.13 25.72
CA HIS A 226 12.61 -29.93 26.51
C HIS A 226 13.39 -28.73 25.97
N ALA A 227 12.73 -27.58 25.87
CA ALA A 227 13.44 -26.33 25.57
C ALA A 227 14.37 -25.95 26.75
N PRO A 228 15.55 -25.35 26.47
CA PRO A 228 16.45 -24.88 27.52
C PRO A 228 15.81 -23.73 28.31
N GLU A 229 15.96 -23.77 29.64
CA GLU A 229 15.58 -22.68 30.56
C GLU A 229 16.85 -22.21 31.30
N PRO A 230 17.33 -20.96 31.12
CA PRO A 230 16.74 -19.86 30.35
C PRO A 230 16.89 -20.03 28.81
N PRO A 231 16.05 -19.34 28.01
CA PRO A 231 16.16 -19.36 26.55
C PRO A 231 17.52 -18.82 26.11
N THR A 232 18.31 -19.66 25.46
CA THR A 232 19.52 -19.19 24.78
C THR A 232 19.11 -18.43 23.51
N ALA A 233 19.77 -17.32 23.18
CA ALA A 233 19.51 -16.56 21.94
C ALA A 233 19.64 -17.41 20.65
N GLN A 234 20.28 -18.58 20.74
CA GLN A 234 20.49 -19.52 19.64
C GLN A 234 19.37 -20.57 19.49
N TYR A 235 18.50 -20.74 20.49
CA TYR A 235 17.46 -21.77 20.43
C TYR A 235 16.29 -21.28 19.57
N ALA A 236 16.03 -22.00 18.47
CA ALA A 236 14.86 -21.78 17.63
C ALA A 236 13.77 -22.81 17.96
N LEU A 237 12.53 -22.33 18.11
CA LEU A 237 11.40 -23.21 18.41
C LEU A 237 11.22 -24.25 17.29
N PRO A 238 11.14 -25.56 17.58
CA PRO A 238 11.00 -26.59 16.55
C PRO A 238 9.78 -26.34 15.64
N PRO A 239 9.88 -26.57 14.31
CA PRO A 239 8.76 -26.34 13.39
C PRO A 239 7.46 -27.06 13.78
N LEU A 240 7.57 -28.24 14.39
CA LEU A 240 6.41 -28.97 14.93
C LEU A 240 5.70 -28.20 16.05
N ALA A 241 6.45 -27.55 16.95
CA ALA A 241 5.86 -26.75 18.03
C ALA A 241 5.18 -25.49 17.47
N GLN A 242 5.77 -24.84 16.46
CA GLN A 242 5.13 -23.74 15.73
C GLN A 242 3.83 -24.19 15.06
N ALA A 243 3.86 -25.34 14.37
CA ALA A 243 2.68 -25.95 13.75
C ALA A 243 1.59 -26.28 14.79
N ALA A 244 1.99 -26.78 15.97
CA ALA A 244 1.07 -27.06 17.05
C ALA A 244 0.38 -25.80 17.57
N MET A 245 1.07 -24.66 17.66
CA MET A 245 0.45 -23.38 18.04
C MET A 245 -0.58 -22.91 17.00
N VAL A 246 -0.32 -23.09 15.70
CA VAL A 246 -1.28 -22.78 14.63
C VAL A 246 -2.51 -23.67 14.73
N VAL A 247 -2.32 -24.97 14.98
CA VAL A 247 -3.42 -25.93 15.12
C VAL A 247 -4.22 -25.67 16.39
N ALA A 248 -3.57 -25.39 17.53
CA ALA A 248 -4.24 -25.00 18.76
C ALA A 248 -5.10 -23.75 18.55
N THR A 249 -4.55 -22.71 17.93
CA THR A 249 -5.29 -21.49 17.55
C THR A 249 -6.50 -21.81 16.67
N SER A 250 -6.34 -22.70 15.70
CA SER A 250 -7.43 -23.11 14.81
C SER A 250 -8.49 -23.94 15.54
N CYS A 251 -8.09 -24.80 16.47
CA CYS A 251 -9.02 -25.53 17.34
C CYS A 251 -9.85 -24.58 18.19
N LEU A 252 -9.21 -23.62 18.88
CA LEU A 252 -9.90 -22.59 19.66
C LEU A 252 -10.79 -21.69 18.78
N ARG A 253 -10.41 -21.48 17.50
CA ARG A 253 -11.26 -20.75 16.54
C ARG A 253 -12.56 -21.50 16.26
N TRP A 254 -12.48 -22.82 16.19
CA TRP A 254 -13.60 -23.69 15.79
C TRP A 254 -14.42 -24.19 16.98
N GLY A 255 -14.19 -23.67 18.19
CA GLY A 255 -14.85 -24.13 19.42
C GLY A 255 -14.44 -25.55 19.83
N LEU A 256 -13.21 -25.95 19.48
CA LEU A 256 -12.63 -27.24 19.86
C LEU A 256 -11.69 -27.03 21.04
N ASP A 257 -12.27 -26.65 22.16
CA ASP A 257 -11.53 -26.08 23.28
C ASP A 257 -10.63 -27.11 23.95
N GLU A 258 -11.18 -28.28 24.26
CA GLU A 258 -10.44 -29.42 24.82
C GLU A 258 -9.23 -29.83 23.95
N PRO A 259 -9.37 -30.06 22.62
CA PRO A 259 -8.23 -30.23 21.73
C PRO A 259 -7.19 -29.12 21.75
N GLY A 260 -7.63 -27.85 21.75
CA GLY A 260 -6.72 -26.71 21.79
C GLY A 260 -5.93 -26.66 23.09
N LYS A 261 -6.60 -26.84 24.24
CA LYS A 261 -6.03 -26.88 25.58
C LYS A 261 -5.06 -28.05 25.74
N ASP A 262 -5.41 -29.25 25.28
CA ASP A 262 -4.53 -30.43 25.32
C ASP A 262 -3.22 -30.21 24.54
N ILE A 263 -3.27 -29.56 23.37
CA ILE A 263 -2.04 -29.20 22.64
C ILE A 263 -1.18 -28.22 23.45
N LEU A 264 -1.79 -27.19 24.05
CA LEU A 264 -1.07 -26.21 24.87
C LEU A 264 -0.45 -26.82 26.12
N LEU A 265 -1.16 -27.73 26.80
CA LEU A 265 -0.63 -28.44 27.97
C LEU A 265 0.56 -29.33 27.59
N ARG A 266 0.57 -29.95 26.41
CA ARG A 266 1.72 -30.72 25.92
C ARG A 266 2.91 -29.84 25.57
N LEU A 267 2.68 -28.70 24.93
CA LEU A 267 3.72 -27.70 24.70
C LEU A 267 4.30 -27.18 26.03
N SER A 268 3.44 -26.96 27.03
CA SER A 268 3.85 -26.60 28.39
C SER A 268 4.73 -27.69 29.03
N LYS A 269 4.32 -28.96 28.94
CA LYS A 269 5.10 -30.10 29.45
C LYS A 269 6.47 -30.23 28.80
N ALA A 270 6.58 -29.91 27.51
CA ALA A 270 7.85 -29.89 26.79
C ALA A 270 8.68 -28.59 27.02
N ASN A 271 8.31 -27.76 27.99
CA ASN A 271 8.90 -26.44 28.27
C ASN A 271 8.92 -25.48 27.06
N MET A 272 8.07 -25.70 26.05
CA MET A 272 7.96 -24.81 24.89
C MET A 272 7.19 -23.52 25.22
N ILE A 273 6.37 -23.55 26.27
CA ILE A 273 5.70 -22.38 26.83
C ILE A 273 6.55 -21.82 27.99
N PRO A 274 7.02 -20.56 27.90
CA PRO A 274 7.87 -19.97 28.93
C PRO A 274 7.21 -19.98 30.31
N VAL A 275 8.01 -20.21 31.36
CA VAL A 275 7.53 -20.37 32.74
C VAL A 275 6.66 -19.20 33.22
N HIS A 276 7.04 -17.96 32.90
CA HIS A 276 6.29 -16.77 33.30
C HIS A 276 4.92 -16.67 32.63
N VAL A 277 4.73 -17.29 31.45
CA VAL A 277 3.44 -17.37 30.73
C VAL A 277 2.63 -18.57 31.20
N ARG A 278 3.30 -19.68 31.58
CA ARG A 278 2.70 -20.96 31.97
C ARG A 278 1.68 -20.85 33.10
N ARG A 279 1.93 -19.98 34.09
CA ARG A 279 1.02 -19.75 35.23
C ARG A 279 -0.39 -19.37 34.75
N ARG A 280 -0.49 -18.50 33.75
CA ARG A 280 -1.77 -18.06 33.16
C ARG A 280 -2.53 -19.19 32.46
N LEU A 281 -1.85 -20.22 31.97
CA LEU A 281 -2.47 -21.34 31.25
C LEU A 281 -3.21 -22.30 32.19
N HIS A 282 -2.69 -22.51 33.40
CA HIS A 282 -3.27 -23.47 34.35
C HIS A 282 -4.55 -22.93 34.99
N ASP A 283 -4.61 -21.61 35.21
CA ASP A 283 -5.69 -20.99 35.97
C ASP A 283 -6.86 -20.51 35.08
N THR A 284 -6.76 -20.67 33.76
CA THR A 284 -7.73 -20.10 32.83
C THR A 284 -8.54 -21.13 32.05
N GLU A 285 -9.86 -20.92 32.03
CA GLU A 285 -10.77 -21.53 31.06
C GLU A 285 -11.07 -20.60 29.87
N SER A 286 -10.58 -19.36 29.93
CA SER A 286 -10.83 -18.35 28.90
C SER A 286 -10.02 -18.63 27.64
N PHE A 287 -10.72 -18.77 26.51
CA PHE A 287 -10.06 -18.95 25.21
C PHE A 287 -9.27 -17.71 24.77
N THR A 288 -9.62 -16.54 25.27
CA THR A 288 -8.87 -15.31 25.01
C THR A 288 -7.52 -15.37 25.72
N GLU A 289 -7.50 -15.79 26.99
CA GLU A 289 -6.27 -15.95 27.76
C GLU A 289 -5.35 -17.02 27.17
N MET A 290 -5.90 -18.16 26.72
CA MET A 290 -5.10 -19.18 26.01
C MET A 290 -4.43 -18.63 24.75
N ARG A 291 -5.09 -17.73 24.00
CA ARG A 291 -4.49 -17.09 22.83
C ARG A 291 -3.44 -16.04 23.22
N LEU A 292 -3.66 -15.29 24.29
CA LEU A 292 -2.67 -14.37 24.84
C LEU A 292 -1.40 -15.11 25.30
N VAL A 293 -1.56 -16.28 25.92
CA VAL A 293 -0.46 -17.21 26.25
C VAL A 293 0.32 -17.60 24.98
N MET A 294 -0.38 -17.94 23.90
CA MET A 294 0.30 -18.27 22.64
C MET A 294 0.98 -17.06 21.98
N ILE A 295 0.39 -15.86 22.04
CA ILE A 295 1.02 -14.63 21.54
C ILE A 295 2.31 -14.36 22.32
N ALA A 296 2.26 -14.39 23.66
CA ALA A 296 3.43 -14.18 24.50
C ALA A 296 4.51 -15.24 24.23
N THR A 297 4.10 -16.50 24.06
CA THR A 297 5.02 -17.60 23.68
C THR A 297 5.65 -17.36 22.30
N ALA A 298 4.87 -16.94 21.30
CA ALA A 298 5.38 -16.66 19.96
C ALA A 298 6.37 -15.49 19.98
N LEU A 299 6.06 -14.42 20.72
CA LEU A 299 6.96 -13.27 20.86
C LEU A 299 8.25 -13.62 21.59
N HIS A 300 8.17 -14.43 22.66
CA HIS A 300 9.34 -14.92 23.39
C HIS A 300 10.34 -15.65 22.49
N TRP A 301 9.83 -16.47 21.56
CA TRP A 301 10.66 -17.20 20.58
C TRP A 301 10.89 -16.42 19.27
N ASN A 302 10.64 -15.11 19.26
CA ASN A 302 10.82 -14.23 18.10
C ASN A 302 9.99 -14.61 16.84
N LEU A 303 8.87 -15.31 17.02
CA LEU A 303 7.93 -15.74 15.98
C LEU A 303 6.86 -14.67 15.72
N ARG A 304 7.29 -13.48 15.32
CA ARG A 304 6.44 -12.26 15.24
C ARG A 304 5.22 -12.42 14.34
N LEU A 305 5.38 -13.07 13.18
CA LEU A 305 4.28 -13.28 12.23
C LEU A 305 3.25 -14.31 12.74
N LEU A 306 3.70 -15.31 13.50
CA LEU A 306 2.79 -16.22 14.19
C LEU A 306 1.99 -15.47 15.26
N ALA A 307 2.62 -14.57 16.01
CA ALA A 307 1.92 -13.71 16.96
C ALA A 307 0.83 -12.88 16.27
N VAL A 308 1.11 -12.28 15.10
CA VAL A 308 0.12 -11.56 14.28
C VAL A 308 -1.02 -12.47 13.85
N TYR A 309 -0.74 -13.70 13.42
CA TYR A 309 -1.77 -14.66 13.01
C TYR A 309 -2.73 -15.00 14.17
N ILE A 310 -2.19 -15.19 15.37
CA ILE A 310 -3.00 -15.49 16.55
C ILE A 310 -3.78 -14.25 16.98
N ALA A 311 -3.16 -13.07 16.98
CA ALA A 311 -3.83 -11.81 17.28
C ALA A 311 -4.96 -11.52 16.30
N ARG A 312 -4.79 -11.80 15.00
CA ARG A 312 -5.86 -11.70 14.00
C ARG A 312 -7.09 -12.53 14.37
N ASP A 313 -6.91 -13.72 14.94
CA ASP A 313 -8.04 -14.53 15.41
C ASP A 313 -8.76 -13.86 16.58
N ILE A 314 -8.02 -13.31 17.55
CA ILE A 314 -8.59 -12.55 18.68
C ILE A 314 -9.35 -11.32 18.19
N LEU A 315 -8.72 -10.51 17.34
CA LEU A 315 -9.27 -9.24 16.83
C LEU A 315 -10.49 -9.44 15.90
N SER A 316 -10.70 -10.66 15.40
CA SER A 316 -11.89 -11.01 14.60
C SER A 316 -13.12 -11.36 15.44
N ARG A 317 -12.99 -11.38 16.78
CA ARG A 317 -14.01 -11.82 17.73
C ARG A 317 -14.36 -10.69 18.69
N ASN A 318 -15.50 -10.84 19.35
CA ASN A 318 -15.86 -9.98 20.47
C ASN A 318 -14.92 -10.28 21.65
N VAL A 319 -14.08 -9.32 22.01
CA VAL A 319 -13.16 -9.42 23.13
C VAL A 319 -13.94 -9.13 24.42
N PRO A 320 -13.93 -10.03 25.42
CA PRO A 320 -14.54 -9.77 26.73
C PRO A 320 -13.90 -8.56 27.40
N ALA A 321 -14.70 -7.74 28.09
CA ALA A 321 -14.21 -6.54 28.78
C ALA A 321 -13.05 -6.86 29.75
N ALA A 322 -13.14 -7.97 30.48
CA ALA A 322 -12.11 -8.42 31.42
C ALA A 322 -10.74 -8.74 30.77
N SER A 323 -10.69 -9.01 29.47
CA SER A 323 -9.45 -9.30 28.73
C SER A 323 -9.02 -8.17 27.79
N LEU A 324 -9.77 -7.06 27.71
CA LEU A 324 -9.53 -6.00 26.74
C LEU A 324 -8.12 -5.40 26.89
N ASP A 325 -7.74 -5.03 28.11
CA ASP A 325 -6.44 -4.42 28.39
C ASP A 325 -5.28 -5.35 28.04
N SER A 326 -5.41 -6.65 28.36
CA SER A 326 -4.42 -7.66 28.02
C SER A 326 -4.28 -7.85 26.51
N VAL A 327 -5.39 -7.78 25.75
CA VAL A 327 -5.36 -7.85 24.29
C VAL A 327 -4.73 -6.60 23.67
N VAL A 328 -5.06 -5.41 24.17
CA VAL A 328 -4.45 -4.16 23.74
C VAL A 328 -2.93 -4.20 23.99
N ALA A 329 -2.51 -4.57 25.21
CA ALA A 329 -1.09 -4.71 25.55
C ALA A 329 -0.36 -5.70 24.62
N ALA A 330 -0.96 -6.85 24.35
CA ALA A 330 -0.39 -7.84 23.43
C ALA A 330 -0.28 -7.30 21.99
N CYS A 331 -1.26 -6.52 21.52
CA CYS A 331 -1.20 -5.89 20.19
C CYS A 331 -0.07 -4.85 20.10
N MET A 332 0.11 -4.03 21.13
CA MET A 332 1.20 -3.04 21.17
C MET A 332 2.56 -3.71 21.19
N GLU A 333 2.70 -4.82 21.92
CA GLU A 333 3.92 -5.61 21.96
C GLU A 333 4.24 -6.26 20.60
N ILE A 334 3.22 -6.76 19.89
CA ILE A 334 3.37 -7.22 18.50
C ILE A 334 3.85 -6.08 17.61
N LEU A 335 3.23 -4.89 17.67
CA LEU A 335 3.63 -3.73 16.87
C LEU A 335 5.09 -3.35 17.15
N ARG A 336 5.48 -3.26 18.43
CA ARG A 336 6.85 -2.98 18.85
C ARG A 336 7.84 -3.95 18.20
N THR A 337 7.63 -5.25 18.38
CA THR A 337 8.56 -6.28 17.86
C THR A 337 8.61 -6.30 16.32
N LEU A 338 7.50 -6.07 15.61
CA LEU A 338 7.50 -6.00 14.15
C LEU A 338 8.28 -4.79 13.61
N LEU A 339 8.29 -3.68 14.36
CA LEU A 339 8.99 -2.45 14.00
C LEU A 339 10.49 -2.46 14.37
N GLU A 340 10.93 -3.29 15.33
CA GLU A 340 12.35 -3.39 15.71
C GLU A 340 13.25 -3.95 14.62
N HIS A 341 12.77 -4.92 13.85
CA HIS A 341 13.50 -5.44 12.68
C HIS A 341 12.56 -5.53 11.48
N PRO A 342 12.31 -4.39 10.81
CA PRO A 342 11.30 -4.32 9.78
C PRO A 342 11.73 -5.13 8.55
N ASN A 343 10.79 -5.86 7.98
CA ASN A 343 10.88 -6.43 6.64
C ASN A 343 9.53 -6.22 5.93
N ASP A 344 9.47 -6.50 4.64
CA ASP A 344 8.29 -6.19 3.83
C ASP A 344 7.02 -6.85 4.37
N LEU A 345 7.18 -8.08 4.88
CA LEU A 345 6.10 -8.86 5.44
C LEU A 345 5.67 -8.36 6.83
N SER A 346 6.63 -7.98 7.67
CA SER A 346 6.36 -7.43 9.01
C SER A 346 5.68 -6.07 8.90
N LEU A 347 6.06 -5.22 7.94
CA LEU A 347 5.45 -3.91 7.73
C LEU A 347 4.03 -4.01 7.16
N ARG A 348 3.77 -4.92 6.22
CA ARG A 348 2.39 -5.23 5.79
C ARG A 348 1.55 -5.74 6.96
N SER A 349 2.15 -6.53 7.86
CA SER A 349 1.51 -7.00 9.09
C SER A 349 1.26 -5.88 10.10
N CYS A 350 2.20 -4.93 10.27
CA CYS A 350 2.01 -3.72 11.08
C CYS A 350 0.82 -2.90 10.58
N SER A 351 0.75 -2.65 9.27
CA SER A 351 -0.38 -1.95 8.64
C SER A 351 -1.72 -2.63 8.93
N TYR A 352 -1.75 -3.96 8.96
CA TYR A 352 -2.95 -4.70 9.36
C TYR A 352 -3.25 -4.52 10.86
N MET A 353 -2.25 -4.70 11.72
CA MET A 353 -2.40 -4.63 13.18
C MET A 353 -2.83 -3.24 13.66
N ILE A 354 -2.23 -2.16 13.15
CA ILE A 354 -2.60 -0.77 13.44
C ILE A 354 -4.12 -0.57 13.25
N ARG A 355 -4.63 -0.97 12.08
CA ARG A 355 -6.04 -0.77 11.72
C ARG A 355 -7.00 -1.63 12.52
N ARG A 356 -6.58 -2.83 12.92
CA ARG A 356 -7.44 -3.81 13.61
C ARG A 356 -7.39 -3.69 15.13
N ALA A 357 -6.31 -3.18 15.70
CA ALA A 357 -6.18 -2.97 17.13
C ALA A 357 -6.78 -1.63 17.58
N HIS A 358 -6.84 -0.60 16.71
CA HIS A 358 -7.39 0.71 17.05
C HIS A 358 -8.80 0.69 17.66
N PRO A 359 -9.78 -0.12 17.18
CA PRO A 359 -11.10 -0.17 17.80
C PRO A 359 -11.09 -0.67 19.26
N LEU A 360 -10.02 -1.36 19.69
CA LEU A 360 -9.85 -1.79 21.08
C LEU A 360 -9.19 -0.74 21.96
N GLY A 361 -8.43 0.17 21.36
CA GLY A 361 -7.69 1.22 22.04
C GLY A 361 -6.80 1.99 21.08
N ALA A 362 -6.63 3.30 21.32
CA ALA A 362 -5.82 4.15 20.47
C ALA A 362 -4.38 3.63 20.37
N ILE A 363 -3.89 3.46 19.14
CA ILE A 363 -2.49 3.13 18.86
C ILE A 363 -1.61 4.32 19.29
N PRO A 364 -0.56 4.11 20.10
CA PRO A 364 0.40 5.17 20.41
C PRO A 364 0.98 5.81 19.14
N VAL A 365 0.99 7.15 19.10
CA VAL A 365 1.47 7.94 17.96
C VAL A 365 2.85 7.51 17.49
N LYS A 366 3.75 7.21 18.43
CA LYS A 366 5.10 6.70 18.17
C LYS A 366 5.10 5.52 17.17
N TYR A 367 4.22 4.54 17.34
CA TYR A 367 4.17 3.37 16.44
C TYR A 367 3.69 3.72 15.04
N ILE A 368 2.82 4.72 14.89
CA ILE A 368 2.37 5.21 13.57
C ILE A 368 3.53 5.90 12.85
N THR A 369 4.26 6.78 13.55
CA THR A 369 5.44 7.48 13.02
C THR A 369 6.56 6.49 12.64
N ASP A 370 6.88 5.55 13.54
CA ASP A 370 7.91 4.53 13.31
C ASP A 370 7.53 3.61 12.14
N PHE A 371 6.24 3.26 12.01
CA PHE A 371 5.73 2.54 10.85
C PHE A 371 5.96 3.31 9.54
N TYR A 372 5.62 4.60 9.47
CA TYR A 372 5.83 5.41 8.27
C TYR A 372 7.30 5.45 7.86
N ARG A 373 8.21 5.71 8.82
CA ARG A 373 9.66 5.73 8.58
C ARG A 373 10.16 4.38 8.04
N ALA A 374 9.81 3.29 8.71
CA ALA A 374 10.25 1.96 8.31
C ALA A 374 9.68 1.51 6.96
N ALA A 375 8.40 1.80 6.69
CA ALA A 375 7.74 1.44 5.44
C ALA A 375 8.29 2.21 4.24
N ILE A 376 8.60 3.49 4.40
CA ILE A 376 9.15 4.32 3.32
C ILE A 376 10.61 3.98 3.04
N ALA A 377 11.41 3.70 4.09
CA ALA A 377 12.76 3.17 3.93
C ALA A 377 12.82 1.84 3.14
N ARG A 378 11.72 1.07 3.13
CA ARG A 378 11.56 -0.17 2.34
C ARG A 378 10.74 -0.01 1.06
N ASN A 379 10.42 1.23 0.66
CA ASN A 379 9.62 1.56 -0.53
C ASN A 379 8.22 0.89 -0.55
N LEU A 380 7.64 0.60 0.62
CA LEU A 380 6.32 -0.03 0.78
C LEU A 380 5.19 1.00 0.80
N GLY A 381 5.15 1.87 -0.21
CA GLY A 381 4.18 2.97 -0.23
C GLY A 381 2.71 2.54 -0.30
N GLU A 382 2.38 1.31 -0.75
CA GLU A 382 1.02 0.74 -0.62
C GLU A 382 0.60 0.61 0.85
N ALA A 383 1.48 0.10 1.71
CA ALA A 383 1.19 -0.09 3.12
C ALA A 383 1.04 1.26 3.83
N VAL A 384 1.89 2.23 3.48
CA VAL A 384 1.82 3.62 3.93
C VAL A 384 0.48 4.25 3.55
N GLN A 385 0.12 4.17 2.26
CA GLN A 385 -1.14 4.70 1.75
C GLN A 385 -2.33 4.08 2.47
N LEU A 386 -2.32 2.77 2.71
CA LEU A 386 -3.41 2.08 3.41
C LEU A 386 -3.58 2.56 4.85
N VAL A 387 -2.49 2.76 5.60
CA VAL A 387 -2.57 3.28 6.97
C VAL A 387 -2.99 4.74 6.96
N TYR A 388 -2.45 5.54 6.05
CA TYR A 388 -2.79 6.96 5.95
C TYR A 388 -4.26 7.17 5.58
N ALA A 389 -4.76 6.49 4.54
CA ALA A 389 -6.17 6.53 4.14
C ALA A 389 -7.09 6.14 5.30
N TRP A 390 -6.77 5.04 5.98
CA TRP A 390 -7.52 4.59 7.15
C TRP A 390 -7.49 5.61 8.29
N SER A 391 -6.34 6.22 8.56
CA SER A 391 -6.20 7.23 9.63
C SER A 391 -7.00 8.51 9.38
N ARG A 392 -7.48 8.71 8.15
CA ARG A 392 -8.33 9.82 7.73
C ARG A 392 -9.80 9.44 7.57
N GLU A 393 -10.16 8.20 7.85
CA GLU A 393 -11.58 7.80 7.91
C GLU A 393 -12.27 8.58 9.04
N PRO A 394 -13.50 9.08 8.83
CA PRO A 394 -14.20 9.86 9.85
C PRO A 394 -14.29 9.14 11.18
N GLU A 395 -14.62 7.85 11.19
CA GLU A 395 -14.73 7.04 12.42
C GLU A 395 -13.43 7.05 13.24
N VAL A 396 -12.29 6.95 12.57
CA VAL A 396 -10.97 6.99 13.22
C VAL A 396 -10.67 8.38 13.72
N MET A 397 -10.89 9.42 12.91
CA MET A 397 -10.64 10.82 13.26
C MET A 397 -11.46 11.30 14.46
N HIS A 398 -12.71 10.83 14.60
CA HIS A 398 -13.54 11.14 15.77
C HIS A 398 -13.00 10.49 17.05
N ALA A 399 -12.38 9.31 16.93
CA ALA A 399 -11.82 8.59 18.07
C ALA A 399 -10.39 9.05 18.43
N CYS A 400 -9.55 9.31 17.43
CA CYS A 400 -8.16 9.70 17.60
C CYS A 400 -7.61 10.38 16.33
N HIS A 401 -7.04 11.58 16.49
CA HIS A 401 -6.35 12.28 15.40
C HIS A 401 -4.90 11.78 15.29
N TYR A 402 -4.66 10.82 14.39
CA TYR A 402 -3.30 10.37 14.10
C TYR A 402 -2.53 11.38 13.25
N PRO A 403 -1.23 11.60 13.48
CA PRO A 403 -0.47 12.52 12.66
C PRO A 403 -0.32 11.99 11.22
N PRO A 404 -0.18 12.88 10.23
CA PRO A 404 0.22 12.50 8.90
C PRO A 404 1.63 11.88 8.91
N PRO A 405 2.09 11.28 7.80
CA PRO A 405 3.48 10.89 7.65
C PRO A 405 4.41 12.07 7.94
N PRO A 406 5.56 11.84 8.60
CA PRO A 406 6.54 12.89 8.87
C PRO A 406 6.87 13.72 7.63
N PRO A 407 7.10 15.04 7.77
CA PRO A 407 7.41 15.94 6.65
C PRO A 407 8.57 15.48 5.75
N GLU A 408 9.58 14.83 6.32
CA GLU A 408 10.70 14.26 5.57
C GLU A 408 10.29 13.13 4.61
N LEU A 409 9.08 12.59 4.78
CA LEU A 409 8.53 11.51 3.97
C LEU A 409 7.31 11.93 3.11
N ALA A 410 6.85 13.18 3.27
CA ALA A 410 5.68 13.73 2.58
C ALA A 410 5.78 13.62 1.06
N VAL A 411 6.92 14.05 0.49
CA VAL A 411 7.18 14.07 -0.96
C VAL A 411 7.08 12.67 -1.55
N PHE A 412 7.61 11.66 -0.84
CA PHE A 412 7.52 10.27 -1.28
C PHE A 412 6.06 9.80 -1.42
N LEU A 413 5.23 10.08 -0.41
CA LEU A 413 3.82 9.68 -0.45
C LEU A 413 3.04 10.47 -1.49
N LEU A 414 3.25 11.79 -1.61
CA LEU A 414 2.60 12.64 -2.63
C LEU A 414 2.88 12.12 -4.04
N ASN A 415 4.15 11.88 -4.38
CA ASN A 415 4.56 11.34 -5.68
C ASN A 415 3.91 9.99 -5.98
N ARG A 416 3.69 9.17 -4.95
CA ARG A 416 3.02 7.87 -5.12
C ARG A 416 1.52 8.02 -5.32
N LEU A 417 0.87 8.89 -4.55
CA LEU A 417 -0.57 9.17 -4.70
C LEU A 417 -0.87 9.78 -6.06
N GLU A 418 0.03 10.61 -6.60
CA GLU A 418 -0.11 11.21 -7.93
C GLU A 418 -0.14 10.17 -9.06
N ARG A 419 0.64 9.09 -8.96
CA ARG A 419 0.65 8.01 -9.97
C ARG A 419 -0.69 7.27 -10.07
N HIS A 420 -1.55 7.39 -9.05
CA HIS A 420 -2.83 6.70 -8.98
C HIS A 420 -3.98 7.72 -8.93
N ASN A 421 -4.51 8.12 -10.09
CA ASN A 421 -5.61 9.10 -10.21
C ASN A 421 -6.83 8.84 -9.28
N ALA A 422 -7.09 7.57 -8.92
CA ALA A 422 -8.14 7.19 -7.98
C ALA A 422 -7.97 7.76 -6.55
N GLN A 423 -6.82 8.36 -6.25
CA GLN A 423 -6.44 8.82 -4.90
C GLN A 423 -6.34 10.34 -4.77
N ALA A 424 -6.93 11.09 -5.71
CA ALA A 424 -6.91 12.55 -5.68
C ALA A 424 -7.46 13.16 -4.38
N TYR A 425 -8.45 12.51 -3.75
CA TYR A 425 -8.97 12.92 -2.45
C TYR A 425 -7.90 12.81 -1.36
N LEU A 426 -7.25 11.65 -1.25
CA LEU A 426 -6.22 11.41 -0.24
C LEU A 426 -5.00 12.31 -0.42
N HIS A 427 -4.64 12.57 -1.69
CA HIS A 427 -3.58 13.52 -2.04
C HIS A 427 -3.92 14.93 -1.55
N ARG A 428 -5.16 15.40 -1.77
CA ARG A 428 -5.64 16.69 -1.26
C ARG A 428 -5.63 16.74 0.26
N THR A 429 -6.12 15.70 0.94
CA THR A 429 -6.14 15.62 2.41
C THR A 429 -4.73 15.71 2.98
N LEU A 430 -3.74 15.01 2.39
CA LEU A 430 -2.35 15.07 2.84
C LEU A 430 -1.75 16.48 2.73
N ILE A 431 -1.99 17.16 1.61
CA ILE A 431 -1.55 18.54 1.44
C ILE A 431 -2.24 19.47 2.47
N GLN A 432 -3.53 19.24 2.74
CA GLN A 432 -4.29 20.02 3.70
C GLN A 432 -3.75 19.82 5.12
N ASP A 433 -3.41 18.60 5.52
CA ASP A 433 -2.82 18.32 6.84
C ASP A 433 -1.50 19.08 7.05
N PHE A 434 -0.61 19.08 6.05
CA PHE A 434 0.64 19.86 6.12
C PHE A 434 0.40 21.38 6.15
N ALA A 435 -0.66 21.84 5.48
CA ALA A 435 -1.07 23.23 5.54
C ALA A 435 -1.70 23.58 6.89
N ASP A 436 -2.37 22.67 7.58
CA ASP A 436 -3.16 23.00 8.78
C ASP A 436 -2.41 22.76 10.10
N GLU A 437 -1.56 21.73 10.18
CA GLU A 437 -0.91 21.32 11.44
C GLU A 437 0.35 22.14 11.82
N ASP A 438 0.65 23.24 11.12
CA ASP A 438 1.85 24.07 11.33
C ASP A 438 3.17 23.29 11.42
N GLN A 439 3.24 22.13 10.76
CA GLN A 439 4.44 21.30 10.77
C GLN A 439 5.59 22.00 10.01
N ILE A 440 6.78 22.01 10.63
CA ILE A 440 7.98 22.55 10.00
C ILE A 440 8.42 21.61 8.88
N LEU A 441 8.20 22.02 7.64
CA LEU A 441 8.68 21.29 6.47
C LEU A 441 10.22 21.41 6.34
N PRO A 442 10.94 20.30 6.10
CA PRO A 442 12.37 20.33 5.81
C PRO A 442 12.66 21.28 4.65
N ARG A 443 13.75 22.06 4.76
CA ARG A 443 14.15 23.08 3.78
C ARG A 443 14.15 22.53 2.35
N SER A 444 14.65 21.32 2.16
CA SER A 444 14.70 20.63 0.86
C SER A 444 13.34 20.27 0.26
N HIS A 445 12.27 20.19 1.06
CA HIS A 445 10.96 19.70 0.63
C HIS A 445 9.90 20.79 0.49
N ARG A 446 10.11 21.97 1.12
CA ARG A 446 9.17 23.11 1.10
C ARG A 446 8.70 23.43 -0.33
N VAL A 447 9.64 23.71 -1.22
CA VAL A 447 9.35 24.08 -2.62
C VAL A 447 8.56 22.99 -3.33
N ALA A 448 8.99 21.73 -3.22
CA ALA A 448 8.36 20.61 -3.90
C ALA A 448 6.89 20.44 -3.46
N ILE A 449 6.63 20.45 -2.15
CA ILE A 449 5.27 20.26 -1.60
C ILE A 449 4.35 21.41 -2.01
N ILE A 450 4.80 22.67 -1.87
CA ILE A 450 3.98 23.84 -2.25
C ILE A 450 3.73 23.84 -3.76
N THR A 451 4.75 23.51 -4.56
CA THR A 451 4.61 23.40 -6.03
C THR A 451 3.59 22.34 -6.41
N THR A 452 3.64 21.16 -5.78
CA THR A 452 2.65 20.09 -5.99
C THR A 452 1.25 20.54 -5.59
N ALA A 453 1.10 21.26 -4.47
CA ALA A 453 -0.18 21.82 -4.05
C ALA A 453 -0.73 22.82 -5.09
N ALA A 454 0.14 23.70 -5.60
CA ALA A 454 -0.23 24.69 -6.60
C ALA A 454 -0.61 24.05 -7.94
N ASP A 455 0.17 23.07 -8.41
CA ASP A 455 -0.06 22.33 -9.66
C ASP A 455 -1.40 21.58 -9.65
N LYS A 456 -1.80 21.02 -8.51
CA LYS A 456 -3.10 20.34 -8.34
C LYS A 456 -4.27 21.30 -8.05
N GLY A 457 -4.01 22.61 -7.99
CA GLY A 457 -5.04 23.62 -7.76
C GLY A 457 -5.56 23.69 -6.32
N TYR A 458 -4.79 23.23 -5.33
CA TYR A 458 -5.14 23.31 -3.91
C TYR A 458 -4.80 24.68 -3.32
N ALA A 459 -5.43 25.73 -3.83
CA ALA A 459 -5.04 27.12 -3.59
C ALA A 459 -4.93 27.51 -2.11
N MET A 460 -5.91 27.15 -1.27
CA MET A 460 -5.87 27.51 0.15
C MET A 460 -4.66 26.92 0.86
N ALA A 461 -4.37 25.64 0.63
CA ALA A 461 -3.22 24.96 1.23
C ALA A 461 -1.89 25.51 0.66
N ALA A 462 -1.84 25.74 -0.66
CA ALA A 462 -0.66 26.32 -1.32
C ALA A 462 -0.34 27.72 -0.78
N ARG A 463 -1.33 28.61 -0.66
CA ARG A 463 -1.16 29.95 -0.07
C ARG A 463 -0.72 29.88 1.37
N ARG A 464 -1.40 29.10 2.22
CA ARG A 464 -1.06 28.98 3.64
C ARG A 464 0.38 28.51 3.86
N MET A 465 0.81 27.48 3.13
CA MET A 465 2.19 27.00 3.22
C MET A 465 3.20 28.00 2.64
N TRP A 466 2.86 28.69 1.55
CA TRP A 466 3.72 29.72 0.98
C TRP A 466 3.88 30.90 1.95
N GLU A 467 2.79 31.45 2.50
CA GLU A 467 2.83 32.56 3.46
C GLU A 467 3.64 32.18 4.70
N ARG A 468 3.43 30.97 5.24
CA ARG A 468 4.21 30.46 6.39
C ARG A 468 5.72 30.45 6.13
N HIS A 469 6.13 30.12 4.91
CA HIS A 469 7.55 29.97 4.56
C HIS A 469 8.12 31.14 3.75
N ALA A 470 7.31 32.15 3.44
CA ALA A 470 7.75 33.43 2.91
C ALA A 470 8.37 34.30 4.01
N ASP A 471 8.03 34.00 5.26
CA ASP A 471 8.61 34.62 6.45
C ASP A 471 9.60 33.66 7.14
N GLY A 472 10.61 34.21 7.83
CA GLY A 472 11.53 33.47 8.68
C GLY A 472 12.83 32.96 8.04
N GLU A 473 13.47 32.01 8.72
CA GLU A 473 14.73 31.40 8.31
C GLU A 473 14.53 30.51 7.07
N ASP A 474 15.40 30.67 6.08
CA ASP A 474 15.31 30.07 4.74
C ASP A 474 14.18 30.59 3.82
N LYS A 475 13.60 31.78 4.06
CA LYS A 475 12.56 32.32 3.17
C LYS A 475 12.97 32.34 1.69
N GLU A 476 14.24 32.62 1.42
CA GLU A 476 14.84 32.68 0.08
C GLU A 476 14.65 31.39 -0.73
N VAL A 477 14.58 30.24 -0.06
CA VAL A 477 14.35 28.94 -0.71
C VAL A 477 12.96 28.88 -1.34
N VAL A 478 11.97 29.52 -0.71
CA VAL A 478 10.58 29.50 -1.17
C VAL A 478 10.30 30.70 -2.07
N VAL A 479 10.59 31.92 -1.61
CA VAL A 479 10.28 33.14 -2.38
C VAL A 479 11.23 33.35 -3.55
N GLY A 480 12.47 32.84 -3.49
CA GLY A 480 13.44 32.96 -4.59
C GLY A 480 13.30 31.86 -5.65
N ASN A 481 12.43 30.86 -5.46
CA ASN A 481 12.29 29.75 -6.40
C ASN A 481 11.37 30.09 -7.58
N GLY A 482 11.95 30.25 -8.78
CA GLY A 482 11.20 30.64 -9.97
C GLY A 482 10.11 29.67 -10.41
N ALA A 483 10.35 28.35 -10.28
CA ALA A 483 9.37 27.34 -10.66
C ALA A 483 8.12 27.36 -9.76
N LEU A 484 8.33 27.49 -8.44
CA LEU A 484 7.24 27.65 -7.48
C LEU A 484 6.49 28.97 -7.71
N MET A 485 7.22 30.09 -7.88
CA MET A 485 6.65 31.40 -8.15
C MET A 485 5.70 31.33 -9.36
N MET A 486 6.14 30.74 -10.48
CA MET A 486 5.31 30.59 -11.68
C MET A 486 4.04 29.78 -11.42
N LYS A 487 4.13 28.67 -10.70
CA LYS A 487 2.96 27.83 -10.39
C LYS A 487 1.97 28.55 -9.48
N MET A 488 2.45 29.31 -8.51
CA MET A 488 1.62 30.12 -7.62
C MET A 488 0.94 31.26 -8.40
N VAL A 489 1.70 32.04 -9.19
CA VAL A 489 1.16 33.15 -9.99
C VAL A 489 0.07 32.65 -10.95
N SER A 490 0.34 31.58 -11.71
CA SER A 490 -0.67 31.01 -12.63
C SER A 490 -1.92 30.55 -11.89
N LEU A 491 -1.79 29.87 -10.74
CA LEU A 491 -2.94 29.40 -9.96
C LEU A 491 -3.82 30.56 -9.48
N PHE A 492 -3.22 31.57 -8.87
CA PHE A 492 -3.98 32.67 -8.26
C PHE A 492 -4.52 33.66 -9.30
N TYR A 493 -3.81 33.85 -10.41
CA TYR A 493 -4.31 34.61 -11.56
C TYR A 493 -5.54 33.93 -12.18
N ASP A 494 -5.49 32.61 -12.41
CA ASP A 494 -6.64 31.85 -12.93
C ASP A 494 -7.86 31.95 -12.01
N LEU A 495 -7.65 31.89 -10.69
CA LEU A 495 -8.74 32.04 -9.72
C LEU A 495 -9.32 33.45 -9.72
N THR A 496 -8.46 34.46 -9.87
CA THR A 496 -8.87 35.87 -10.01
C THR A 496 -9.75 36.06 -11.24
N ASN A 497 -9.32 35.53 -12.39
CA ASN A 497 -10.08 35.62 -13.64
C ASN A 497 -11.41 34.89 -13.57
N ARG A 498 -11.46 33.71 -12.92
CA ARG A 498 -12.73 33.01 -12.69
C ARG A 498 -13.67 33.82 -11.80
N ALA A 499 -13.15 34.47 -10.74
CA ALA A 499 -13.96 35.32 -9.88
C ALA A 499 -14.51 36.56 -10.63
N LYS A 500 -13.65 37.23 -11.41
CA LYS A 500 -14.03 38.36 -12.28
C LYS A 500 -15.06 37.96 -13.34
N HIS A 501 -14.87 36.82 -14.01
CA HIS A 501 -15.81 36.31 -15.00
C HIS A 501 -17.19 35.99 -14.40
N VAL A 502 -17.26 35.45 -13.18
CA VAL A 502 -18.53 35.21 -12.49
C VAL A 502 -19.27 36.53 -12.21
N LEU A 503 -18.54 37.59 -11.84
CA LEU A 503 -19.10 38.94 -11.67
C LEU A 503 -19.62 39.50 -13.00
N ASP A 504 -18.80 39.44 -14.06
CA ASP A 504 -19.16 39.94 -15.39
C ASP A 504 -20.40 39.24 -15.97
N TYR A 505 -20.48 37.91 -15.81
CA TYR A 505 -21.60 37.13 -16.31
C TYR A 505 -22.90 37.45 -15.56
N ARG A 506 -22.84 37.66 -14.24
CA ARG A 506 -24.00 38.12 -13.45
C ARG A 506 -24.47 39.51 -13.83
N TYR A 507 -23.54 40.40 -14.19
CA TYR A 507 -23.90 41.74 -14.66
C TYR A 507 -24.65 41.69 -16.00
N LYS A 508 -24.28 40.72 -16.86
CA LYS A 508 -24.88 40.53 -18.19
C LYS A 508 -26.21 39.77 -18.19
N ASP A 509 -26.48 38.89 -17.20
CA ASP A 509 -27.71 38.10 -17.10
C ASP A 509 -28.61 38.54 -15.91
N PRO A 510 -29.71 39.28 -16.16
CA PRO A 510 -30.64 39.75 -15.13
C PRO A 510 -31.29 38.62 -14.30
N ILE A 511 -31.43 37.41 -14.85
CA ILE A 511 -32.10 36.29 -14.20
C ILE A 511 -31.21 35.69 -13.11
N LEU A 512 -29.90 35.65 -13.35
CA LEU A 512 -28.92 35.14 -12.39
C LEU A 512 -28.60 36.14 -11.29
N ARG A 513 -28.75 37.44 -11.58
CA ARG A 513 -28.59 38.52 -10.60
C ARG A 513 -29.54 38.40 -9.40
N ASN A 514 -30.74 37.85 -9.61
CA ASN A 514 -31.75 37.68 -8.57
C ASN A 514 -31.60 36.38 -7.73
N LYS A 515 -30.65 35.51 -8.06
CA LYS A 515 -30.38 34.32 -7.22
C LYS A 515 -29.50 34.71 -6.04
N ALA A 516 -30.04 34.57 -4.82
CA ALA A 516 -29.40 34.86 -3.53
C ALA A 516 -28.17 33.98 -3.18
N LEU A 517 -27.48 33.41 -4.16
CA LEU A 517 -26.47 32.37 -3.94
C LEU A 517 -25.13 32.92 -3.42
N LEU A 518 -24.76 34.19 -3.70
CA LEU A 518 -23.61 34.88 -3.09
C LEU A 518 -23.75 36.41 -3.23
N ASN A 519 -23.29 37.16 -2.22
CA ASN A 519 -23.19 38.61 -2.23
C ASN A 519 -22.07 39.08 -3.18
N ASP A 520 -22.37 39.99 -4.12
CA ASP A 520 -21.40 40.48 -5.10
C ASP A 520 -20.19 41.16 -4.43
N ASN A 521 -20.39 41.82 -3.29
CA ASN A 521 -19.30 42.43 -2.52
C ASN A 521 -18.28 41.37 -2.06
N VAL A 522 -18.75 40.16 -1.69
CA VAL A 522 -17.88 39.06 -1.26
C VAL A 522 -17.04 38.54 -2.43
N MET A 523 -17.60 38.49 -3.64
CA MET A 523 -16.86 38.06 -4.83
C MET A 523 -15.84 39.10 -5.29
N VAL A 524 -16.18 40.39 -5.24
CA VAL A 524 -15.24 41.49 -5.52
C VAL A 524 -14.08 41.44 -4.53
N GLN A 525 -14.38 41.38 -3.23
CA GLN A 525 -13.36 41.29 -2.18
C GLN A 525 -12.45 40.07 -2.38
N ARG A 526 -13.02 38.92 -2.75
CA ARG A 526 -12.26 37.71 -3.05
C ARG A 526 -11.37 37.88 -4.28
N ALA A 527 -11.86 38.48 -5.36
CA ALA A 527 -11.04 38.73 -6.56
C ALA A 527 -9.86 39.65 -6.23
N THR A 528 -10.11 40.73 -5.47
CA THR A 528 -9.07 41.67 -5.02
C THR A 528 -8.05 41.01 -4.10
N ASP A 529 -8.46 40.16 -3.15
CA ASP A 529 -7.54 39.43 -2.28
C ASP A 529 -6.63 38.47 -3.08
N LEU A 530 -7.18 37.74 -4.05
CA LEU A 530 -6.40 36.84 -4.91
C LEU A 530 -5.40 37.62 -5.80
N GLU A 531 -5.80 38.77 -6.32
CA GLU A 531 -4.97 39.67 -7.12
C GLU A 531 -3.84 40.28 -6.28
N ASN A 532 -4.14 40.79 -5.09
CA ASN A 532 -3.16 41.30 -4.15
C ASN A 532 -2.14 40.23 -3.76
N PHE A 533 -2.60 39.01 -3.50
CA PHE A 533 -1.72 37.90 -3.19
C PHE A 533 -0.81 37.52 -4.37
N THR A 534 -1.32 37.56 -5.59
CA THR A 534 -0.53 37.33 -6.81
C THR A 534 0.58 38.37 -6.94
N ASN A 535 0.27 39.66 -6.72
CA ASN A 535 1.27 40.73 -6.74
C ASN A 535 2.31 40.55 -5.63
N ARG A 536 1.91 40.21 -4.40
CA ARG A 536 2.83 39.93 -3.30
C ARG A 536 3.84 38.84 -3.64
N ILE A 537 3.40 37.76 -4.31
CA ILE A 537 4.31 36.67 -4.74
C ILE A 537 5.40 37.21 -5.69
N ILE A 538 5.02 38.08 -6.63
CA ILE A 538 5.96 38.68 -7.59
C ILE A 538 6.91 39.64 -6.87
N ASP A 539 6.39 40.48 -5.97
CA ASP A 539 7.18 41.47 -5.23
C ASP A 539 8.23 40.80 -4.32
N GLU A 540 7.86 39.72 -3.61
CA GLU A 540 8.80 38.94 -2.79
C GLU A 540 9.87 38.24 -3.64
N TYR A 541 9.51 37.75 -4.84
CA TYR A 541 10.47 37.18 -5.77
C TYR A 541 11.48 38.23 -6.27
N ILE A 542 11.02 39.44 -6.57
CA ILE A 542 11.90 40.56 -6.94
C ILE A 542 12.82 40.93 -5.78
N ALA A 543 12.28 41.04 -4.57
CA ALA A 543 13.06 41.36 -3.37
C ALA A 543 14.16 40.33 -3.11
N ALA A 544 13.86 39.04 -3.29
CA ALA A 544 14.81 37.95 -3.11
C ALA A 544 15.97 37.95 -4.12
N HIS A 545 15.79 38.58 -5.29
CA HIS A 545 16.79 38.65 -6.36
C HIS A 545 17.27 40.08 -6.64
N SER A 546 17.01 41.02 -5.73
CA SER A 546 17.45 42.39 -5.87
C SER A 546 18.95 42.53 -5.54
N PRO A 547 19.73 43.33 -6.31
CA PRO A 547 19.30 44.13 -7.45
C PRO A 547 19.10 43.30 -8.74
N LEU A 548 17.99 43.54 -9.45
CA LEU A 548 17.64 42.79 -10.67
C LEU A 548 18.69 42.94 -11.80
N SER A 549 19.42 44.05 -11.83
CA SER A 549 20.51 44.28 -12.80
C SER A 549 21.63 43.25 -12.69
N GLU A 550 21.77 42.58 -11.55
CA GLU A 550 22.77 41.54 -11.29
C GLU A 550 22.15 40.15 -11.20
N ALA A 551 20.82 40.04 -11.28
CA ALA A 551 20.11 38.78 -11.16
C ALA A 551 20.46 37.83 -12.32
N HIS A 552 20.47 36.53 -12.04
CA HIS A 552 20.80 35.52 -13.05
C HIS A 552 19.80 35.55 -14.24
N HIS A 553 20.26 35.26 -15.47
CA HIS A 553 19.44 35.21 -16.69
C HIS A 553 18.08 34.54 -16.46
N TYR A 554 18.10 33.29 -15.97
CA TYR A 554 16.90 32.51 -15.64
C TYR A 554 15.89 33.26 -14.75
N VAL A 555 16.35 34.07 -13.80
CA VAL A 555 15.49 34.83 -12.88
C VAL A 555 14.72 35.89 -13.65
N LEU A 556 15.40 36.65 -14.52
CA LEU A 556 14.81 37.72 -15.32
C LEU A 556 13.80 37.15 -16.33
N THR A 557 14.13 36.05 -17.01
CA THR A 557 13.20 35.36 -17.92
C THR A 557 11.96 34.86 -17.19
N THR A 558 12.15 34.30 -15.99
CA THR A 558 11.04 33.77 -15.18
C THR A 558 10.15 34.90 -14.66
N LEU A 559 10.74 36.02 -14.23
CA LEU A 559 10.00 37.22 -13.82
C LEU A 559 9.22 37.83 -15.00
N ALA A 560 9.85 37.94 -16.18
CA ALA A 560 9.18 38.40 -17.38
C ALA A 560 7.95 37.55 -17.69
N ARG A 561 8.09 36.22 -17.61
CA ARG A 561 6.99 35.28 -17.83
C ARG A 561 5.87 35.48 -16.81
N ALA A 562 6.18 35.68 -15.53
CA ALA A 562 5.18 35.95 -14.51
C ALA A 562 4.39 37.23 -14.81
N TYR A 563 5.07 38.29 -15.23
CA TYR A 563 4.42 39.52 -15.68
C TYR A 563 3.51 39.32 -16.90
N MET A 564 3.95 38.55 -17.89
CA MET A 564 3.11 38.22 -19.05
C MET A 564 1.86 37.45 -18.63
N VAL A 565 1.97 36.51 -17.69
CA VAL A 565 0.82 35.75 -17.16
C VAL A 565 -0.22 36.68 -16.53
N VAL A 566 0.19 37.67 -15.76
CA VAL A 566 -0.74 38.61 -15.10
C VAL A 566 -1.16 39.80 -15.96
N GLY A 567 -0.75 39.84 -17.23
CA GLY A 567 -1.08 40.94 -18.16
C GLY A 567 -0.29 42.23 -17.95
N ARG A 568 0.82 42.19 -17.20
CA ARG A 568 1.73 43.33 -16.97
C ARG A 568 2.85 43.39 -18.03
N PHE A 569 2.46 43.50 -19.30
CA PHE A 569 3.38 43.35 -20.44
C PHE A 569 4.55 44.33 -20.42
N VAL A 570 4.32 45.59 -20.03
CA VAL A 570 5.36 46.62 -19.95
C VAL A 570 6.47 46.20 -18.98
N ASP A 571 6.09 45.71 -17.80
CA ASP A 571 7.04 45.23 -16.79
C ASP A 571 7.77 43.96 -17.28
N GLY A 572 7.04 43.07 -17.98
CA GLY A 572 7.61 41.86 -18.57
C GLY A 572 8.69 42.14 -19.62
N PHE A 573 8.44 43.08 -20.53
CA PHE A 573 9.46 43.53 -21.48
C PHE A 573 10.58 44.32 -20.80
N GLY A 574 10.27 45.06 -19.73
CA GLY A 574 11.28 45.72 -18.90
C GLY A 574 12.27 44.73 -18.28
N ALA A 575 11.80 43.59 -17.77
CA ALA A 575 12.68 42.54 -17.25
C ALA A 575 13.57 41.91 -18.33
N LEU A 576 13.03 41.60 -19.52
CA LEU A 576 13.83 41.10 -20.65
C LEU A 576 14.83 42.13 -21.19
N ARG A 577 14.49 43.42 -21.14
CA ARG A 577 15.38 44.49 -21.54
C ARG A 577 16.65 44.52 -20.70
N GLN A 578 16.59 44.15 -19.42
CA GLN A 578 17.80 44.06 -18.58
C GLN A 578 18.81 43.05 -19.14
N LEU A 579 18.37 41.94 -19.74
CA LEU A 579 19.26 40.98 -20.43
C LEU A 579 19.95 41.65 -21.61
N VAL A 580 19.20 42.39 -22.42
CA VAL A 580 19.71 43.10 -23.60
C VAL A 580 20.68 44.22 -23.21
N ASP A 581 20.36 45.00 -22.17
CA ASP A 581 21.20 46.08 -21.66
C ASP A 581 22.54 45.54 -21.11
N ARG A 582 22.53 44.31 -20.56
CA ARG A 582 23.72 43.55 -20.15
C ARG A 582 24.46 42.87 -21.30
N GLN A 583 23.98 43.03 -22.53
CA GLN A 583 24.51 42.36 -23.73
C GLN A 583 24.47 40.82 -23.64
N GLU A 584 23.53 40.26 -22.86
CA GLU A 584 23.30 38.81 -22.84
C GLU A 584 22.58 38.35 -24.11
N VAL A 585 22.93 37.15 -24.58
CA VAL A 585 22.30 36.57 -25.76
C VAL A 585 20.98 35.94 -25.33
N LEU A 586 19.86 36.48 -25.85
CA LEU A 586 18.55 35.91 -25.62
C LEU A 586 18.46 34.50 -26.20
N ASP A 587 18.04 33.54 -25.37
CA ASP A 587 17.81 32.17 -25.79
C ASP A 587 16.40 32.00 -26.38
N MET A 588 16.09 30.80 -26.87
CA MET A 588 14.77 30.51 -27.45
C MET A 588 13.63 30.61 -26.41
N THR A 589 13.92 30.39 -25.13
CA THR A 589 12.95 30.53 -24.04
C THR A 589 12.58 31.99 -23.83
N ASP A 590 13.54 32.90 -23.88
CA ASP A 590 13.29 34.35 -23.78
C ASP A 590 12.43 34.85 -24.93
N VAL A 591 12.77 34.43 -26.16
CA VAL A 591 12.01 34.77 -27.37
C VAL A 591 10.59 34.22 -27.26
N ASN A 592 10.41 32.99 -26.75
CA ASN A 592 9.10 32.41 -26.47
C ASN A 592 8.28 33.28 -25.51
N VAL A 593 8.87 33.69 -24.38
CA VAL A 593 8.20 34.53 -23.38
C VAL A 593 7.81 35.89 -23.98
N ALA A 594 8.72 36.52 -24.72
CA ALA A 594 8.46 37.79 -25.40
C ALA A 594 7.34 37.67 -26.44
N LEU A 595 7.35 36.60 -27.23
CA LEU A 595 6.34 36.31 -28.24
C LEU A 595 4.98 36.02 -27.62
N SER A 596 4.90 35.28 -26.49
CA SER A 596 3.64 35.07 -25.78
C SER A 596 3.01 36.39 -25.33
N GLY A 597 3.82 37.28 -24.74
CA GLY A 597 3.34 38.61 -24.36
C GLY A 597 2.87 39.46 -25.55
N LEU A 598 3.63 39.43 -26.65
CA LEU A 598 3.28 40.17 -27.87
C LEU A 598 2.06 39.60 -28.58
N ALA A 599 1.90 38.27 -28.60
CA ALA A 599 0.78 37.61 -29.25
C ALA A 599 -0.54 37.96 -28.57
N GLU A 600 -0.57 38.00 -27.23
CA GLU A 600 -1.77 38.35 -26.46
C GLU A 600 -2.26 39.78 -26.74
N GLN A 601 -1.35 40.75 -26.88
CA GLN A 601 -1.68 42.16 -27.14
C GLN A 601 -1.82 42.48 -28.63
N HIS A 602 -0.94 41.91 -29.46
CA HIS A 602 -0.76 42.26 -30.86
C HIS A 602 -0.42 41.02 -31.73
N PRO A 603 -1.40 40.13 -31.98
CA PRO A 603 -1.18 38.87 -32.71
C PRO A 603 -0.50 39.05 -34.07
N SER A 604 -0.89 40.10 -34.82
CA SER A 604 -0.32 40.40 -36.14
C SER A 604 1.16 40.76 -36.08
N MET A 605 1.60 41.47 -35.03
CA MET A 605 3.01 41.81 -34.86
C MET A 605 3.83 40.57 -34.49
N ALA A 606 3.31 39.71 -33.61
CA ALA A 606 3.94 38.44 -33.27
C ALA A 606 4.11 37.54 -34.51
N ALA A 607 3.06 37.41 -35.34
CA ALA A 607 3.14 36.68 -36.61
C ALA A 607 4.18 37.28 -37.57
N GLY A 608 4.31 38.62 -37.59
CA GLY A 608 5.36 39.32 -38.33
C GLY A 608 6.77 39.00 -37.83
N ILE A 609 6.97 38.83 -36.51
CA ILE A 609 8.26 38.40 -35.95
C ILE A 609 8.60 36.98 -36.40
N LEU A 610 7.65 36.03 -36.36
CA LEU A 610 7.93 34.66 -36.83
C LEU A 610 8.32 34.62 -38.31
N LYS A 611 7.65 35.41 -39.16
CA LYS A 611 8.05 35.56 -40.57
C LYS A 611 9.48 36.08 -40.69
N ARG A 612 9.85 37.09 -39.90
CA ARG A 612 11.22 37.65 -39.88
C ARG A 612 12.26 36.64 -39.39
N MET A 613 11.96 35.87 -38.35
CA MET A 613 12.83 34.79 -37.87
C MET A 613 13.12 33.80 -39.00
N ARG A 614 12.09 33.35 -39.72
CA ARG A 614 12.25 32.44 -40.86
C ARG A 614 13.09 33.04 -41.99
N THR A 615 12.90 34.32 -42.32
CA THR A 615 13.74 34.99 -43.33
C THR A 615 15.20 35.12 -42.92
N ARG A 616 15.49 35.07 -41.62
CA ARG A 616 16.86 35.09 -41.07
C ARG A 616 17.41 33.69 -40.79
N SER A 617 16.76 32.65 -41.31
CA SER A 617 17.09 31.24 -41.05
C SER A 617 17.08 30.84 -39.57
N ILE A 618 16.30 31.56 -38.74
CA ILE A 618 15.99 31.17 -37.36
C ILE A 618 14.65 30.43 -37.40
N TYR A 619 14.68 29.14 -37.06
CA TYR A 619 13.49 28.30 -37.10
C TYR A 619 12.72 28.44 -35.78
N PRO A 620 11.46 28.90 -35.81
CA PRO A 620 10.63 28.90 -34.60
C PRO A 620 10.34 27.47 -34.17
N ASP A 621 10.35 27.23 -32.86
CA ASP A 621 10.00 25.92 -32.31
C ASP A 621 8.48 25.67 -32.34
N GLU A 622 8.07 24.45 -32.01
CA GLU A 622 6.66 24.08 -31.96
C GLU A 622 5.86 24.90 -30.93
N THR A 623 6.52 25.34 -29.86
CA THR A 623 5.90 26.14 -28.79
C THR A 623 5.61 27.56 -29.27
N MET A 624 6.51 28.18 -30.04
CA MET A 624 6.31 29.48 -30.70
C MET A 624 5.10 29.47 -31.61
N LEU A 625 5.02 28.44 -32.47
CA LEU A 625 3.92 28.29 -33.42
C LEU A 625 2.59 28.08 -32.68
N GLY A 626 2.58 27.20 -31.67
CA GLY A 626 1.40 26.95 -30.85
C GLY A 626 0.98 28.13 -29.96
N THR A 627 1.88 29.07 -29.67
CA THR A 627 1.55 30.28 -28.91
C THR A 627 0.78 31.30 -29.76
N ILE A 628 1.03 31.33 -31.07
CA ILE A 628 0.39 32.29 -31.99
C ILE A 628 -0.94 31.76 -32.56
N LEU A 629 -1.04 30.45 -32.76
CA LEU A 629 -2.26 29.77 -33.20
C LEU A 629 -3.29 29.69 -32.09
#